data_AF-A0AAD7S2U5-F1
#
_entry.id   AF-A0AAD7S2U5-F1
#
_cell.length_a   1.000
_cell.length_b   1.000
_cell.length_c   1.000
_cell.angle_alpha   90.00
_cell.angle_beta   90.00
_cell.angle_gamma   90.00
#
_symmetry.space_group_name_H-M   'P 1'
#
loop_
_entity.id
_entity.type
_entity.pdbx_description
1 polymer ?
#
loop_
_entity_poly.entity_id
_entity_poly.type
_entity_poly.pdbx_seq_one_letter_code
_entity_poly.pdbx_strand_id
1 'polypeptide(L)'
;EDGLVSRRAAKKPLLSRKNIRDRLIFCKRYRDWTAEDWGKVIFSDESPFRLFGASDKKLVRRRKGERYHQSCVMPTVKHPETIIPDVAQKLIDSMPGRIAEVLKKK
;
A
#
# COMPACT_ATOMS: atom_id res chain seq x y z
N GLU A 1 22.47 -0.63 -28.94
CA GLU A 1 21.80 -0.76 -27.62
C GLU A 1 20.29 -0.76 -27.83
N ASP A 2 19.56 -1.74 -27.30
CA ASP A 2 18.11 -1.95 -27.53
C ASP A 2 17.18 -0.90 -26.89
N GLY A 3 17.66 0.34 -26.66
CA GLY A 3 16.91 1.42 -26.02
C GLY A 3 16.60 1.21 -24.54
N LEU A 4 17.24 0.22 -23.89
CA LEU A 4 17.00 -0.17 -22.50
C LEU A 4 17.86 0.65 -21.54
N VAL A 5 17.22 1.50 -20.73
CA VAL A 5 17.90 2.38 -19.75
C VAL A 5 17.52 1.95 -18.33
N SER A 6 18.49 2.01 -17.40
CA SER A 6 18.24 1.79 -15.98
C SER A 6 17.37 2.92 -15.40
N ARG A 7 16.22 2.57 -14.80
CA ARG A 7 15.27 3.52 -14.22
C ARG A 7 14.69 2.97 -12.92
N ARG A 8 14.25 3.85 -12.01
CA ARG A 8 13.53 3.44 -10.79
C ARG A 8 12.22 2.74 -11.13
N ALA A 9 11.97 1.58 -10.51
CA ALA A 9 10.71 0.85 -10.61
C ALA A 9 9.58 1.67 -9.96
N ALA A 10 8.40 1.67 -10.58
CA ALA A 10 7.22 2.28 -9.94
C ALA A 10 6.66 1.31 -8.90
N LYS A 11 6.40 1.80 -7.68
CA LYS A 11 5.71 1.04 -6.64
C LYS A 11 4.22 0.96 -6.96
N LYS A 12 3.68 -0.24 -7.17
CA LYS A 12 2.27 -0.44 -7.49
C LYS A 12 1.73 -1.69 -6.79
N PRO A 13 0.51 -1.65 -6.22
CA PRO A 13 -0.12 -2.85 -5.73
C PRO A 13 -0.42 -3.79 -6.90
N LEU A 14 -0.25 -5.09 -6.66
CA LEU A 14 -0.74 -6.09 -7.59
C LEU A 14 -2.26 -6.12 -7.52
N LEU A 15 -2.90 -5.95 -8.67
CA LEU A 15 -4.36 -5.96 -8.77
C LEU A 15 -4.78 -7.23 -9.50
N SER A 16 -5.72 -7.96 -8.91
CA SER A 16 -6.42 -9.04 -9.61
C SER A 16 -7.29 -8.45 -10.73
N ARG A 17 -7.62 -9.27 -11.74
CA ARG A 17 -8.56 -8.87 -12.81
C ARG A 17 -9.89 -8.39 -12.25
N LYS A 18 -10.37 -9.02 -11.16
CA LYS A 18 -11.58 -8.60 -10.44
C LYS A 18 -11.42 -7.20 -9.85
N ASN A 19 -10.34 -6.94 -9.13
CA ASN A 19 -10.10 -5.63 -8.51
C ASN A 19 -9.97 -4.52 -9.56
N ILE A 20 -9.36 -4.80 -10.72
CA ILE A 20 -9.29 -3.84 -11.84
C ILE A 20 -10.70 -3.49 -12.33
N ARG A 21 -11.54 -4.51 -12.56
CA ARG A 21 -12.92 -4.31 -13.01
C ARG A 21 -13.74 -3.51 -12.00
N ASP A 22 -13.71 -3.90 -10.73
CA ASP A 22 -14.52 -3.28 -9.69
C ASP A 22 -14.11 -1.80 -9.48
N ARG A 23 -12.81 -1.50 -9.54
CA ARG A 23 -12.30 -0.12 -9.52
C ARG A 23 -12.77 0.69 -10.73
N LEU A 24 -12.77 0.11 -11.93
CA LEU A 24 -13.26 0.81 -13.12
C LEU A 24 -14.76 1.12 -13.02
N ILE A 25 -15.56 0.18 -12.52
CA ILE A 25 -17.00 0.39 -12.28
C ILE A 25 -17.21 1.51 -11.27
N PHE A 26 -16.46 1.51 -10.17
CA PHE A 26 -16.51 2.57 -9.17
C PHE A 26 -16.19 3.94 -9.77
N CYS A 27 -15.08 4.07 -10.51
CA CYS A 27 -14.69 5.33 -11.13
C CYS A 27 -15.72 5.81 -12.17
N LYS A 28 -16.33 4.90 -12.95
CA LYS A 28 -17.39 5.27 -13.90
C LYS A 28 -18.66 5.74 -13.19
N ARG A 29 -19.04 5.10 -12.09
CA ARG A 29 -20.24 5.45 -11.31
C ARG A 29 -20.15 6.85 -10.70
N TYR A 30 -18.97 7.22 -10.21
CA TYR A 30 -18.75 8.48 -9.50
C TYR A 30 -17.95 9.51 -10.33
N ARG A 31 -17.90 9.33 -11.66
CA ARG A 31 -17.09 10.18 -12.55
C ARG A 31 -17.54 11.64 -12.51
N ASP A 32 -18.85 11.85 -12.41
CA ASP A 32 -19.48 13.16 -12.58
C ASP A 32 -19.86 13.79 -11.21
N TRP A 33 -19.36 13.22 -10.10
CA TRP A 33 -19.57 13.77 -8.75
C TRP A 33 -18.80 15.07 -8.53
N THR A 34 -19.46 16.05 -7.91
CA THR A 34 -18.86 17.35 -7.59
C THR A 34 -18.11 17.33 -6.25
N ALA A 35 -17.41 18.41 -5.93
CA ALA A 35 -16.73 18.55 -4.65
C ALA A 35 -17.71 18.49 -3.46
N GLU A 36 -18.92 19.05 -3.63
CA GLU A 36 -19.98 19.03 -2.62
C GLU A 36 -20.51 17.61 -2.37
N ASP A 37 -20.56 16.77 -3.40
CA ASP A 37 -20.95 15.36 -3.25
C ASP A 37 -19.89 14.56 -2.50
N TRP A 38 -18.61 14.77 -2.83
CA TRP A 38 -17.50 14.17 -2.07
C TRP A 38 -17.44 14.65 -0.63
N GLY A 39 -17.84 15.89 -0.35
CA GLY A 39 -17.92 16.45 1.00
C GLY A 39 -18.89 15.75 1.94
N LYS A 40 -19.84 14.97 1.39
CA LYS A 40 -20.80 14.17 2.18
C LYS A 40 -20.23 12.80 2.59
N VAL A 41 -19.06 12.41 2.07
CA VAL A 41 -18.47 11.08 2.31
C VAL A 41 -17.46 11.15 3.45
N ILE A 42 -17.65 10.30 4.47
CA ILE A 42 -16.68 10.09 5.54
C ILE A 42 -15.84 8.86 5.19
N PHE A 43 -14.53 9.04 4.99
CA PHE A 43 -13.58 7.96 4.74
C PHE A 43 -12.89 7.54 6.04
N SER A 44 -12.67 6.23 6.22
CA SER A 44 -11.86 5.66 7.29
C SER A 44 -10.86 4.66 6.72
N ASP A 45 -9.64 4.63 7.29
CA ASP A 45 -8.63 3.58 7.04
C ASP A 45 -7.75 3.48 8.30
N GLU A 46 -7.07 2.35 8.44
CA GLU A 46 -6.06 2.14 9.47
C GLU A 46 -4.67 2.22 8.83
N SER A 47 -3.72 2.89 9.47
CA SER A 47 -2.35 3.00 8.98
C SER A 47 -1.34 2.67 10.08
N PRO A 48 -0.36 1.78 9.82
CA PRO A 48 0.68 1.48 10.78
C PRO A 48 1.73 2.61 10.82
N PHE A 49 2.09 3.08 12.02
CA PHE A 49 3.23 3.99 12.21
C PHE A 49 4.52 3.18 12.29
N ARG A 50 5.53 3.53 11.48
CA ARG A 50 6.84 2.86 11.49
C ARG A 50 7.93 3.83 11.92
N LEU A 51 8.76 3.40 12.86
CA LEU A 51 9.89 4.20 13.37
C LEU A 51 11.06 4.26 12.36
N PHE A 52 11.21 3.23 11.52
CA PHE A 52 12.24 3.16 10.48
C PHE A 52 11.62 2.88 9.12
N GLY A 53 12.10 3.58 8.09
CA GLY A 53 11.64 3.40 6.71
C GLY A 53 12.42 2.30 5.99
N ALA A 54 11.73 1.40 5.30
CA ALA A 54 12.37 0.47 4.36
C ALA A 54 12.84 1.24 3.11
N SER A 55 14.15 1.29 2.89
CA SER A 55 14.79 1.94 1.74
C SER A 55 14.78 1.01 0.51
N ASP A 56 13.60 0.66 0.00
CA ASP A 56 13.51 -0.26 -1.14
C ASP A 56 13.50 0.52 -2.46
N LYS A 57 14.70 0.91 -2.91
CA LYS A 57 14.93 1.49 -4.23
C LYS A 57 15.34 0.38 -5.20
N LYS A 58 14.37 -0.21 -5.90
CA LYS A 58 14.63 -1.18 -6.98
C LYS A 58 14.79 -0.47 -8.34
N LEU A 59 15.89 -0.77 -9.04
CA LEU A 59 16.11 -0.35 -10.42
C LEU A 59 15.63 -1.46 -11.39
N VAL A 60 15.11 -1.05 -12.53
CA VAL A 60 14.72 -1.93 -13.64
C VAL A 60 15.28 -1.37 -14.95
N ARG A 61 15.69 -2.24 -15.87
CA ARG A 61 16.03 -1.83 -17.24
C ARG A 61 14.76 -1.82 -18.08
N ARG A 62 14.40 -0.66 -18.67
CA ARG A 62 13.19 -0.52 -19.49
C ARG A 62 13.30 0.60 -20.52
N ARG A 63 12.47 0.54 -21.57
CA ARG A 63 12.32 1.59 -22.59
C ARG A 63 11.45 2.75 -22.08
N LYS A 64 11.41 3.86 -22.84
CA LYS A 64 10.47 4.96 -22.59
C LYS A 64 9.04 4.46 -22.85
N GLY A 65 8.11 4.72 -21.93
CA GLY A 65 6.71 4.25 -22.01
C GLY A 65 6.39 3.01 -21.17
N GLU A 66 7.38 2.16 -20.87
CA GLU A 66 7.17 0.90 -20.13
C GLU A 66 7.08 1.08 -18.60
N ARG A 67 6.87 2.31 -18.10
CA ARG A 67 6.91 2.62 -16.66
C ARG A 67 5.93 1.76 -15.83
N TYR A 68 4.78 1.44 -16.39
CA TYR A 68 3.72 0.67 -15.74
C TYR A 68 3.55 -0.73 -16.32
N HIS A 69 4.47 -1.17 -17.19
CA HIS A 69 4.47 -2.54 -17.66
C HIS A 69 4.68 -3.48 -16.47
N GLN A 70 3.98 -4.62 -16.45
CA GLN A 70 3.90 -5.48 -15.27
C GLN A 70 5.28 -6.02 -14.83
N SER A 71 6.20 -6.22 -15.77
CA SER A 71 7.60 -6.60 -15.49
C SER A 71 8.50 -5.45 -15.01
N CYS A 72 8.04 -4.20 -15.10
CA CYS A 72 8.81 -2.99 -14.81
C CYS A 72 8.38 -2.27 -13.52
N VAL A 73 7.36 -2.78 -12.84
CA VAL A 73 6.85 -2.27 -11.57
C VAL A 73 7.38 -3.10 -10.41
N MET A 74 7.55 -2.46 -9.25
CA MET A 74 7.79 -3.16 -8.00
C MET A 74 6.44 -3.40 -7.33
N PRO A 75 6.02 -4.67 -7.17
CA PRO A 75 4.78 -4.98 -6.48
C PRO A 75 4.87 -4.53 -5.02
N THR A 76 3.82 -3.88 -4.53
CA THR A 76 3.68 -3.53 -3.12
C THR A 76 2.57 -4.35 -2.49
N VAL A 77 2.87 -5.04 -1.40
CA VAL A 77 1.85 -5.67 -0.53
C VAL A 77 1.44 -4.63 0.52
N LYS A 78 0.12 -4.40 0.72
CA LYS A 78 -0.39 -3.40 1.69
C LYS A 78 -0.04 -3.80 3.12
N HIS A 79 0.01 -5.11 3.39
CA HIS A 79 0.39 -5.65 4.68
C HIS A 79 1.90 -5.71 4.78
N PRO A 80 2.54 -4.93 5.68
CA PRO A 80 3.85 -5.35 6.13
C PRO A 80 3.76 -6.72 6.79
N GLU A 81 4.81 -7.51 6.66
CA GLU A 81 5.11 -8.49 7.69
C GLU A 81 5.11 -7.71 9.00
N THR A 82 4.19 -8.09 9.88
CA THR A 82 3.98 -7.51 11.20
C THR A 82 5.33 -7.22 11.83
N ILE A 83 5.45 -6.04 12.44
CA ILE A 83 6.54 -5.66 13.33
C ILE A 83 7.08 -6.92 13.99
N ILE A 84 8.38 -7.18 13.81
CA ILE A 84 9.13 -8.31 14.36
C ILE A 84 8.43 -8.75 15.65
N PRO A 85 7.87 -9.97 15.74
CA PRO A 85 6.99 -10.37 16.85
C PRO A 85 7.53 -9.97 18.21
N ASP A 86 8.86 -10.01 18.36
CA ASP A 86 9.62 -9.59 19.53
C ASP A 86 9.43 -8.11 19.94
N VAL A 87 9.43 -7.14 19.01
CA VAL A 87 9.26 -5.71 19.34
C VAL A 87 7.81 -5.39 19.71
N ALA A 88 6.84 -6.00 19.01
CA ALA A 88 5.43 -5.86 19.34
C ALA A 88 5.12 -6.48 20.71
N GLN A 89 5.70 -7.66 21.00
CA GLN A 89 5.56 -8.34 22.28
C GLN A 89 6.17 -7.52 23.42
N LYS A 90 7.39 -6.99 23.24
CA LYS A 90 8.05 -6.10 24.22
C LYS A 90 7.23 -4.85 24.53
N LEU A 91 6.55 -4.26 23.53
CA LEU A 91 5.65 -3.12 23.74
C LEU A 91 4.38 -3.51 24.50
N ILE A 92 3.78 -4.66 24.19
CA ILE A 92 2.59 -5.18 24.89
C ILE A 92 2.93 -5.49 26.35
N ASP A 93 4.09 -6.10 26.61
CA ASP A 93 4.54 -6.47 27.95
C ASP A 93 4.99 -5.26 28.78
N SER A 94 5.38 -4.16 28.12
CA SER A 94 5.69 -2.89 28.77
C SER A 94 4.43 -2.06 29.13
N MET A 95 3.23 -2.43 28.67
CA MET A 95 2.00 -1.68 28.94
C MET A 95 1.31 -2.16 30.24
N PRO A 96 0.77 -1.24 31.06
CA PRO A 96 0.09 -1.60 32.31
C PRO A 96 -1.19 -2.41 32.01
N GLY A 97 -1.41 -3.46 32.81
CA GLY A 97 -2.16 -4.67 32.43
C GLY A 97 -3.49 -4.48 31.70
N ARG A 98 -4.30 -3.48 32.06
CA ARG A 98 -5.62 -3.26 31.44
C ARG A 98 -5.55 -2.94 29.95
N ILE A 99 -4.46 -2.31 29.49
CA ILE A 99 -4.27 -1.97 28.07
C ILE A 99 -3.82 -3.21 27.28
N ALA A 100 -2.93 -4.03 27.87
CA ALA A 100 -2.44 -5.25 27.24
C ALA A 100 -3.56 -6.29 27.03
N GLU A 101 -4.49 -6.42 27.98
CA GLU A 101 -5.59 -7.39 27.88
C GLU A 101 -6.61 -7.05 26.79
N VAL A 102 -6.87 -5.75 26.56
CA VAL A 102 -7.77 -5.29 25.48
C VAL A 102 -7.17 -5.60 24.11
N LEU A 103 -5.85 -5.49 23.95
CA LEU A 103 -5.17 -5.74 22.69
C LEU A 103 -5.00 -7.24 22.38
N LYS A 104 -5.00 -8.12 23.39
CA LYS A 104 -4.94 -9.59 23.23
C LYS A 104 -6.27 -10.25 22.83
N LYS A 105 -7.39 -9.53 22.89
CA LYS A 105 -8.76 -10.03 22.59
C LYS A 105 -9.25 -9.75 21.16
N LYS A 106 -8.41 -9.19 20.29
CA LYS A 106 -8.66 -9.03 18.84
C LYS A 106 -7.82 -10.03 18.06
#